data_AF-A0A5C5XFF5-F1
#
_entry.id   AF-A0A5C5XFF5-F1
#
_cell.length_a   1.000
_cell.length_b   1.000
_cell.length_c   1.000
_cell.angle_alpha   90.00
_cell.angle_beta   90.00
_cell.angle_gamma   90.00
#
_symmetry.space_group_name_H-M   'P 1'
#
loop_
_entity.id
_entity.type
_entity.pdbx_description
1 polymer ?
#
loop_
_entity_poly.entity_id
_entity_poly.type
_entity_poly.pdbx_seq_one_letter_code
_entity_poly.pdbx_strand_id
1 'polypeptide(L)'
;MKHPHENLTEIDAKKAISSPTHRFSRWAFPLLGSCCLVILCGATFGPKLSLRESRDIKQKISSLPQEDRERLDRNLETYQSLSNAEKARYWELHNYIEQNGLEPLIDQYTKWLDTLSPFERQSLRNSPEPAAQIATVESILRENRTQDNRLLPELMARIISKGDRRLSILMWMLDPNWSINNTTPFLLQDEQLNQVVNEILFSQLASAQRDQIEQLKLTGIARMSRILGASIANTNNPRMTWPNQQTLELVRKNGLKLEKPSEEESSRFTRILPAVAWERIAFRSLLLRSLMVSEMRGFERVDQVSNNELQSFFAQLETNQQAALLNSPADYQAEALMWLYLWDTHRNESIFMNHDFHAQVLSELHPFDRRNNGGGPPGGRRPEDERGRDDDRFGPPKDGRERRPDGPPPGRPPGAPPRPVES
;
A
#
# COMPACT_ATOMS: atom_id res chain seq x y z
N MET A 1 59.29 -31.27 3.84
CA MET A 1 59.93 -31.12 2.51
C MET A 1 60.14 -29.63 2.27
N LYS A 2 61.39 -29.17 2.48
CA LYS A 2 62.27 -28.54 1.48
C LYS A 2 61.85 -27.14 0.99
N HIS A 3 62.40 -26.17 1.72
CA HIS A 3 63.17 -24.98 1.31
C HIS A 3 62.70 -23.96 0.24
N PRO A 4 63.12 -22.68 0.42
CA PRO A 4 62.75 -21.49 -0.35
C PRO A 4 63.82 -21.08 -1.39
N HIS A 5 63.56 -20.02 -2.16
CA HIS A 5 64.54 -19.19 -2.90
C HIS A 5 64.53 -17.78 -2.26
N GLU A 6 65.61 -17.20 -1.72
CA GLU A 6 66.85 -16.62 -2.35
C GLU A 6 66.53 -15.53 -3.40
N ASN A 7 67.17 -14.35 -3.52
CA ASN A 7 68.26 -13.56 -2.91
C ASN A 7 68.09 -12.12 -3.48
N LEU A 8 68.33 -10.99 -2.77
CA LEU A 8 69.59 -10.18 -2.70
C LEU A 8 70.34 -10.06 -4.07
N THR A 9 70.83 -8.95 -4.63
CA THR A 9 71.38 -7.63 -4.20
C THR A 9 71.69 -6.82 -5.50
N GLU A 10 71.49 -5.50 -5.55
CA GLU A 10 72.53 -4.43 -5.55
C GLU A 10 73.48 -4.35 -6.78
N ILE A 11 73.42 -3.23 -7.55
CA ILE A 11 74.49 -2.74 -8.44
C ILE A 11 74.55 -1.20 -8.44
N ASP A 12 75.58 -0.67 -7.76
CA ASP A 12 76.56 0.38 -8.11
C ASP A 12 76.25 1.68 -8.91
N ALA A 13 76.45 2.80 -8.21
CA ALA A 13 77.55 3.79 -8.30
C ALA A 13 77.82 4.73 -9.53
N LYS A 14 77.76 6.04 -9.19
CA LYS A 14 78.73 7.15 -9.42
C LYS A 14 79.10 7.68 -10.83
N LYS A 15 78.84 8.99 -11.05
CA LYS A 15 79.80 10.07 -11.47
C LYS A 15 79.06 11.42 -11.58
N ALA A 16 79.30 12.44 -10.74
CA ALA A 16 80.40 13.43 -10.69
C ALA A 16 80.26 14.65 -11.63
N ILE A 17 79.99 15.82 -11.00
CA ILE A 17 80.65 17.14 -11.10
C ILE A 17 80.66 17.88 -12.45
N SER A 18 80.03 19.07 -12.50
CA SER A 18 80.74 20.36 -12.70
C SER A 18 79.76 21.56 -12.75
N SER A 19 80.07 22.59 -11.96
CA SER A 19 79.65 23.98 -12.18
C SER A 19 80.77 24.71 -12.96
N PRO A 20 80.48 25.88 -13.58
CA PRO A 20 80.91 27.11 -12.92
C PRO A 20 80.04 28.36 -13.17
N THR A 21 80.26 29.30 -12.26
CA THR A 21 79.81 30.68 -12.10
C THR A 21 80.22 31.66 -13.21
N HIS A 22 79.45 32.74 -13.40
CA HIS A 22 79.89 34.15 -13.57
C HIS A 22 78.63 35.04 -13.75
N ARG A 23 78.53 36.36 -13.48
CA ARG A 23 79.07 37.35 -12.51
C ARG A 23 78.54 38.71 -13.04
N PHE A 24 78.21 39.66 -12.14
CA PHE A 24 78.03 41.12 -12.38
C PHE A 24 76.78 41.53 -13.20
N SER A 25 76.09 42.66 -13.01
CA SER A 25 76.41 44.02 -12.54
C SER A 25 75.04 44.76 -12.41
N ARG A 26 74.60 45.19 -11.21
CA ARG A 26 74.82 46.51 -10.57
C ARG A 26 73.78 47.62 -10.92
N TRP A 27 73.07 48.05 -9.85
CA TRP A 27 72.58 49.41 -9.48
C TRP A 27 71.25 49.93 -10.05
N ALA A 28 70.22 50.06 -9.20
CA ALA A 28 69.87 51.31 -8.49
C ALA A 28 68.50 51.18 -7.76
N PHE A 29 68.52 51.27 -6.42
CA PHE A 29 67.39 51.76 -5.60
C PHE A 29 67.43 53.31 -5.60
N PRO A 30 66.37 54.08 -5.24
CA PRO A 30 65.43 53.76 -4.15
C PRO A 30 63.95 54.27 -4.23
N LEU A 31 63.13 53.72 -3.31
CA LEU A 31 62.01 54.32 -2.54
C LEU A 31 60.76 54.90 -3.25
N LEU A 32 59.60 54.23 -3.10
CA LEU A 32 58.41 54.70 -2.34
C LEU A 32 57.18 53.78 -2.50
N GLY A 33 56.67 53.25 -1.37
CA GLY A 33 55.33 52.66 -1.16
C GLY A 33 55.13 51.23 -1.70
N SER A 34 55.19 50.13 -0.94
CA SER A 34 54.48 49.80 0.30
C SER A 34 53.01 50.19 0.31
N CYS A 35 52.14 49.30 -0.22
CA CYS A 35 51.08 48.65 0.56
C CYS A 35 50.28 47.65 -0.29
N CYS A 36 50.09 46.46 0.27
CA CYS A 36 49.09 45.43 -0.08
C CYS A 36 49.36 44.54 -1.32
N LEU A 37 50.42 43.75 -1.22
CA LEU A 37 50.57 42.46 -1.90
C LEU A 37 50.45 41.35 -0.85
N VAL A 38 49.21 40.93 -0.55
CA VAL A 38 48.88 39.60 0.00
C VAL A 38 47.52 39.19 -0.61
N ILE A 39 47.48 39.11 -1.94
CA ILE A 39 46.48 38.33 -2.68
C ILE A 39 47.29 37.26 -3.38
N LEU A 40 47.60 36.15 -2.71
CA LEU A 40 48.04 34.88 -3.31
C LEU A 40 48.43 33.93 -2.19
N CYS A 41 47.46 33.10 -1.77
CA CYS A 41 47.61 31.67 -1.44
C CYS A 41 46.35 31.19 -0.72
N GLY A 42 45.46 30.49 -1.43
CA GLY A 42 44.36 29.74 -0.81
C GLY A 42 43.01 29.71 -1.52
N ALA A 43 42.95 29.53 -2.84
CA ALA A 43 41.68 29.20 -3.53
C ALA A 43 41.95 28.47 -4.86
N THR A 44 42.32 27.20 -4.80
CA THR A 44 42.50 26.37 -6.00
C THR A 44 41.76 25.04 -5.87
N PHE A 45 40.46 25.05 -5.56
CA PHE A 45 39.58 23.91 -5.80
C PHE A 45 38.15 24.41 -6.05
N GLY A 46 37.90 24.87 -7.28
CA GLY A 46 36.57 25.20 -7.77
C GLY A 46 36.63 25.68 -9.23
N PRO A 47 35.71 25.23 -10.10
CA PRO A 47 35.63 25.74 -11.47
C PRO A 47 35.37 27.26 -11.43
N LYS A 48 36.11 28.03 -12.24
CA LYS A 48 35.88 29.47 -12.38
C LYS A 48 34.57 29.68 -13.14
N LEU A 49 33.52 30.07 -12.42
CA LEU A 49 32.24 30.48 -13.01
C LEU A 49 32.46 31.65 -13.98
N SER A 50 31.80 31.60 -15.14
CA SER A 50 31.75 32.71 -16.09
C SER A 50 30.95 33.89 -15.52
N LEU A 51 31.20 35.08 -16.08
CA LEU A 51 30.46 36.30 -15.73
C LEU A 51 28.95 36.17 -15.94
N ARG A 52 28.53 35.35 -16.92
CA ARG A 52 27.13 35.08 -17.23
C ARG A 52 26.50 34.17 -16.17
N GLU A 53 27.14 33.04 -15.85
CA GLU A 53 26.66 32.13 -14.80
C GLU A 53 26.59 32.81 -13.43
N SER A 54 27.56 33.66 -13.10
CA SER A 54 27.53 34.44 -11.85
C SER A 54 26.33 35.40 -11.79
N ARG A 55 25.95 36.02 -12.92
CA ARG A 55 24.76 36.88 -13.00
C ARG A 55 23.47 36.07 -12.88
N ASP A 56 23.40 34.94 -13.58
CA ASP A 56 22.23 34.07 -13.58
C ASP A 56 21.97 33.47 -12.19
N ILE A 57 23.03 33.05 -11.48
CA ILE A 57 22.95 32.57 -10.09
C ILE A 57 22.47 33.69 -9.16
N LYS A 58 23.02 34.92 -9.28
CA LYS A 58 22.58 36.07 -8.46
C LYS A 58 21.11 36.39 -8.70
N GLN A 59 20.67 36.36 -9.95
CA GLN A 59 19.27 36.60 -10.29
C GLN A 59 18.38 35.50 -9.69
N LYS A 60 18.78 34.23 -9.80
CA LYS A 60 18.07 33.09 -9.21
C LYS A 60 17.97 33.21 -7.69
N ILE A 61 19.06 33.52 -6.99
CA ILE A 61 19.07 33.72 -5.54
C ILE A 61 18.16 34.91 -5.17
N SER A 62 18.23 36.02 -5.91
CA SER A 62 17.40 37.20 -5.64
C SER A 62 15.90 36.96 -5.83
N SER A 63 15.54 35.99 -6.67
CA SER A 63 14.15 35.59 -6.91
C SER A 63 13.59 34.63 -5.85
N LEU A 64 14.43 34.10 -4.95
CA LEU A 64 13.98 33.21 -3.88
C LEU A 64 13.25 33.99 -2.77
N PRO A 65 12.26 33.36 -2.10
CA PRO A 65 11.65 33.87 -0.88
C PRO A 65 12.71 34.25 0.18
N GLN A 66 12.37 35.20 1.05
CA GLN A 66 13.29 35.69 2.09
C GLN A 66 13.81 34.55 2.99
N GLU A 67 12.93 33.62 3.38
CA GLU A 67 13.29 32.48 4.22
C GLU A 67 14.32 31.55 3.55
N ASP A 68 14.18 31.31 2.24
CA ASP A 68 15.10 30.47 1.48
C ASP A 68 16.46 31.15 1.29
N ARG A 69 16.48 32.49 1.12
CA ARG A 69 17.73 33.27 1.08
C ARG A 69 18.48 33.20 2.41
N GLU A 70 17.77 33.38 3.52
CA GLU A 70 18.37 33.25 4.86
C GLU A 70 18.87 31.83 5.14
N ARG A 71 18.16 30.80 4.65
CA ARG A 71 18.62 29.41 4.73
C ARG A 71 19.90 29.20 3.92
N LEU A 72 19.98 29.75 2.71
CA LEU A 72 21.18 29.71 1.86
C LEU A 72 22.37 30.39 2.53
N ASP A 73 22.16 31.56 3.15
CA ASP A 73 23.22 32.29 3.85
C ASP A 73 23.77 31.48 5.03
N ARG A 74 22.89 30.90 5.86
CA ARG A 74 23.30 30.01 6.97
C ARG A 74 24.06 28.77 6.48
N ASN A 75 23.59 28.15 5.38
CA ASN A 75 24.25 26.99 4.79
C ASN A 75 25.63 27.36 4.24
N LEU A 76 25.76 28.53 3.62
CA LEU A 76 27.03 29.04 3.11
C LEU A 76 28.02 29.31 4.25
N GLU A 77 27.57 29.96 5.32
CA GLU A 77 28.39 30.21 6.51
C GLU A 77 28.86 28.89 7.14
N THR A 78 27.95 27.93 7.27
CA THR A 78 28.27 26.57 7.75
C THR A 78 29.28 25.89 6.84
N TYR A 79 29.11 25.94 5.52
CA TYR A 79 30.05 25.36 4.57
C TYR A 79 31.42 26.04 4.64
N GLN A 80 31.45 27.37 4.80
CA GLN A 80 32.69 28.13 4.91
C GLN A 80 33.48 27.78 6.17
N SER A 81 32.81 27.48 7.28
CA SER A 81 33.45 27.07 8.53
C SER A 81 33.99 25.64 8.55
N LEU A 82 33.63 24.80 7.56
CA LEU A 82 34.17 23.45 7.41
C LEU A 82 35.67 23.45 7.09
N SER A 83 36.34 22.38 7.53
CA SER A 83 37.73 22.12 7.18
C SER A 83 37.91 21.84 5.68
N ASN A 84 39.13 22.04 5.16
CA ASN A 84 39.43 21.74 3.76
C ASN A 84 39.22 20.25 3.42
N ALA A 85 39.44 19.35 4.38
CA ALA A 85 39.20 17.92 4.19
C ALA A 85 37.70 17.60 4.01
N GLU A 86 36.84 18.23 4.80
CA GLU A 86 35.39 18.07 4.66
C GLU A 86 34.87 18.68 3.36
N LYS A 87 35.38 19.86 2.98
CA LYS A 87 35.04 20.48 1.69
C LYS A 87 35.44 19.59 0.51
N ALA A 88 36.62 18.97 0.56
CA ALA A 88 37.06 18.01 -0.47
C ALA A 88 36.14 16.79 -0.53
N ARG A 89 35.76 16.23 0.62
CA ARG A 89 34.81 15.12 0.71
C ARG A 89 33.44 15.47 0.08
N TYR A 90 32.92 16.68 0.32
CA TYR A 90 31.67 17.13 -0.31
C TYR A 90 31.79 17.22 -1.84
N TRP A 91 32.93 17.70 -2.35
CA TRP A 91 33.20 17.71 -3.79
C TRP A 91 33.27 16.31 -4.39
N GLU A 92 33.94 15.37 -3.73
CA GLU A 92 33.98 13.96 -4.16
C GLU A 92 32.57 13.36 -4.22
N LEU A 93 31.76 13.61 -3.19
CA LEU A 93 30.38 13.14 -3.14
C LEU A 93 29.52 13.75 -4.26
N HIS A 94 29.65 15.06 -4.51
CA HIS A 94 28.93 15.74 -5.57
C HIS A 94 29.29 15.18 -6.95
N ASN A 95 30.59 15.01 -7.23
CA ASN A 95 31.05 14.39 -8.48
C ASN A 95 30.53 12.95 -8.63
N TYR A 96 30.51 12.17 -7.54
CA TYR A 96 29.95 10.82 -7.55
C TYR A 96 28.46 10.81 -7.88
N ILE A 97 27.68 11.73 -7.32
CA ILE A 97 26.24 11.87 -7.58
C ILE A 97 25.99 12.22 -9.05
N GLU A 98 26.69 13.21 -9.59
CA GLU A 98 26.54 13.64 -11.00
C GLU A 98 26.94 12.52 -11.97
N GLN A 99 28.10 11.88 -11.74
CA GLN A 99 28.60 10.82 -12.63
C GLN A 99 27.71 9.58 -12.67
N ASN A 100 27.04 9.26 -11.56
CA ASN A 100 26.15 8.10 -11.47
C ASN A 100 24.67 8.47 -11.70
N GLY A 101 24.35 9.74 -11.98
CA GLY A 101 22.98 10.19 -12.21
C GLY A 101 22.05 9.95 -11.02
N LEU A 102 22.54 10.13 -9.78
CA LEU A 102 21.78 9.82 -8.55
C LEU A 102 20.83 10.94 -8.11
N GLU A 103 20.84 12.09 -8.78
CA GLU A 103 20.00 13.25 -8.44
C GLU A 103 18.50 12.90 -8.36
N PRO A 104 17.90 12.15 -9.32
CA PRO A 104 16.48 11.81 -9.23
C PRO A 104 16.15 10.92 -8.02
N LEU A 105 17.07 10.04 -7.64
CA LEU A 105 16.90 9.16 -6.48
C LEU A 105 16.97 9.96 -5.18
N ILE A 106 17.90 10.92 -5.09
CA ILE A 106 18.02 11.83 -3.94
C ILE A 106 16.75 12.70 -3.81
N ASP A 107 16.25 13.22 -4.93
CA ASP A 107 15.00 13.99 -4.95
C ASP A 107 13.80 13.14 -4.49
N GLN A 108 13.69 11.89 -4.95
CA GLN A 108 12.65 10.97 -4.50
C GLN A 108 12.77 10.68 -3.01
N TYR A 109 13.98 10.41 -2.51
CA TYR A 109 14.23 10.17 -1.10
C TYR A 109 13.87 11.39 -0.24
N THR A 110 14.21 12.60 -0.69
CA THR A 110 13.92 13.84 0.03
C THR A 110 12.41 14.10 0.10
N LYS A 111 11.70 13.91 -1.03
CA LYS A 111 10.24 13.99 -1.06
C LYS A 111 9.59 12.96 -0.14
N TRP A 112 10.12 11.75 -0.10
CA TRP A 112 9.64 10.71 0.82
C TRP A 112 9.89 11.07 2.29
N LEU A 113 11.05 11.65 2.64
CA LEU A 113 11.30 12.11 4.01
C LEU A 113 10.27 13.15 4.48
N ASP A 114 9.75 13.97 3.56
CA ASP A 114 8.72 14.97 3.89
C ASP A 114 7.36 14.33 4.22
N THR A 115 7.09 13.11 3.75
CA THR A 115 5.87 12.37 4.11
C THR A 115 5.96 11.71 5.48
N LEU A 116 7.14 11.67 6.10
CA LEU A 116 7.34 10.99 7.38
C LEU A 116 6.95 11.84 8.58
N SER A 117 6.44 11.18 9.62
CA SER A 117 6.18 11.81 10.91
C SER A 117 7.47 12.35 11.54
N PRO A 118 7.38 13.32 12.47
CA PRO A 118 8.55 13.82 13.19
C PRO A 118 9.34 12.73 13.92
N PHE A 119 8.65 11.68 14.43
CA PHE A 119 9.28 10.58 15.14
C PHE A 119 10.08 9.65 14.21
N GLU A 120 9.54 9.32 13.03
CA GLU A 120 10.23 8.49 12.03
C GLU A 120 11.44 9.22 11.46
N ARG A 121 11.31 10.51 11.16
CA ARG A 121 12.46 11.36 10.76
C ARG A 121 13.53 11.38 11.82
N GLN A 122 13.15 11.49 13.10
CA GLN A 122 14.10 11.46 14.20
C GLN A 122 14.77 10.09 14.33
N SER A 123 14.03 9.00 14.14
CA SER A 123 14.59 7.64 14.12
C SER A 123 15.66 7.49 13.03
N LEU A 124 15.36 7.94 11.80
CA LEU A 124 16.32 7.93 10.68
C LEU A 124 17.56 8.80 10.91
N ARG A 125 17.41 9.94 11.61
CA ARG A 125 18.53 10.81 11.99
C ARG A 125 19.41 10.21 13.08
N ASN A 126 18.81 9.43 13.97
CA ASN A 126 19.49 8.84 15.12
C ASN A 126 20.20 7.52 14.78
N SER A 127 19.94 6.92 13.61
CA SER A 127 20.62 5.71 13.13
C SER A 127 22.05 6.04 12.67
N PRO A 128 23.10 5.65 13.43
CA PRO A 128 24.47 6.12 13.18
C PRO A 128 25.18 5.36 12.05
N GLU A 129 24.68 4.18 11.68
CA GLU A 129 25.27 3.34 10.65
C GLU A 129 24.38 3.25 9.40
N PRO A 130 24.96 3.25 8.18
CA PRO A 130 24.20 3.11 6.94
C PRO A 130 23.32 1.86 6.89
N ALA A 131 23.81 0.72 7.39
CA ALA A 131 23.05 -0.52 7.42
C ALA A 131 21.81 -0.42 8.35
N ALA A 132 21.97 0.21 9.52
CA ALA A 132 20.88 0.45 10.44
C ALA A 132 19.86 1.43 9.85
N GLN A 133 20.33 2.46 9.15
CA GLN A 133 19.46 3.43 8.47
C GLN A 133 18.63 2.76 7.35
N ILE A 134 19.25 1.88 6.54
CA ILE A 134 18.53 1.09 5.52
C ILE A 134 17.47 0.21 6.19
N ALA A 135 17.81 -0.50 7.28
CA ALA A 135 16.84 -1.33 7.99
C ALA A 135 15.65 -0.52 8.54
N THR A 136 15.88 0.71 9.02
CA THR A 136 14.82 1.63 9.44
C THR A 136 13.97 2.11 8.27
N VAL A 137 14.58 2.46 7.13
CA VAL A 137 13.83 2.81 5.91
C VAL A 137 12.95 1.63 5.48
N GLU A 138 13.51 0.42 5.44
CA GLU A 138 12.77 -0.80 5.10
C GLU A 138 11.62 -1.07 6.07
N SER A 139 11.80 -0.82 7.37
CA SER A 139 10.73 -1.01 8.35
C SER A 139 9.61 0.00 8.16
N ILE A 140 9.93 1.29 7.94
CA ILE A 140 8.93 2.34 7.71
C ILE A 140 8.16 2.06 6.41
N LEU A 141 8.87 1.71 5.33
CA LEU A 141 8.23 1.35 4.07
C LEU A 141 7.34 0.11 4.21
N ARG A 142 7.74 -0.88 5.02
CA ARG A 142 6.94 -2.07 5.30
C ARG A 142 5.69 -1.71 6.09
N GLU A 143 5.80 -0.84 7.09
CA GLU A 143 4.68 -0.40 7.91
C GLU A 143 3.67 0.40 7.10
N ASN A 144 4.13 1.41 6.34
CA ASN A 144 3.29 2.19 5.42
C ASN A 144 2.55 1.26 4.46
N ARG A 145 3.28 0.36 3.78
CA ARG A 145 2.64 -0.65 2.92
C ARG A 145 1.61 -1.47 3.67
N THR A 146 1.85 -1.85 4.92
CA THR A 146 0.91 -2.68 5.68
C THR A 146 -0.36 -1.92 6.03
N GLN A 147 -0.26 -0.62 6.31
CA GLN A 147 -1.39 0.28 6.53
C GLN A 147 -2.17 0.53 5.23
N ASP A 148 -1.49 0.87 4.14
CA ASP A 148 -2.09 1.05 2.80
C ASP A 148 -2.88 -0.21 2.39
N ASN A 149 -2.21 -1.36 2.50
CA ASN A 149 -2.78 -2.66 2.19
C ASN A 149 -3.97 -3.02 3.09
N ARG A 150 -4.10 -2.46 4.29
CA ARG A 150 -5.24 -2.70 5.17
C ARG A 150 -6.43 -1.80 4.85
N LEU A 151 -6.17 -0.50 4.76
CA LEU A 151 -7.22 0.54 4.68
C LEU A 151 -7.85 0.60 3.29
N LEU A 152 -7.06 0.32 2.25
CA LEU A 152 -7.51 0.49 0.87
C LEU A 152 -8.54 -0.58 0.44
N PRO A 153 -8.36 -1.90 0.70
CA PRO A 153 -9.39 -2.89 0.43
C PRO A 153 -10.65 -2.70 1.28
N GLU A 154 -10.49 -2.24 2.52
CA GLU A 154 -11.59 -1.91 3.43
C GLU A 154 -12.45 -0.77 2.87
N LEU A 155 -11.78 0.30 2.45
CA LEU A 155 -12.43 1.46 1.87
C LEU A 155 -13.10 1.09 0.53
N MET A 156 -12.41 0.33 -0.31
CA MET A 156 -12.97 -0.21 -1.56
C MET A 156 -14.24 -1.01 -1.30
N ALA A 157 -14.21 -1.92 -0.32
CA ALA A 157 -15.39 -2.69 0.05
C ALA A 157 -16.54 -1.78 0.49
N ARG A 158 -16.26 -0.77 1.32
CA ARG A 158 -17.26 0.18 1.79
C ARG A 158 -17.88 0.99 0.65
N ILE A 159 -17.09 1.38 -0.34
CA ILE A 159 -17.57 2.20 -1.47
C ILE A 159 -18.31 1.34 -2.51
N ILE A 160 -17.80 0.15 -2.81
CA ILE A 160 -18.43 -0.81 -3.74
C ILE A 160 -19.74 -1.38 -3.15
N SER A 161 -19.84 -1.50 -1.82
CA SER A 161 -20.97 -2.13 -1.11
C SER A 161 -22.36 -1.56 -1.40
N LYS A 162 -22.45 -0.33 -1.91
CA LYS A 162 -23.75 0.33 -2.11
C LYS A 162 -24.37 0.09 -3.49
N GLY A 163 -23.64 -0.48 -4.44
CA GLY A 163 -24.09 -0.60 -5.84
C GLY A 163 -24.28 -2.02 -6.39
N ASP A 164 -23.49 -3.02 -5.99
CA ASP A 164 -23.49 -4.34 -6.64
C ASP A 164 -23.67 -5.54 -5.68
N ARG A 165 -24.81 -6.23 -5.79
CA ARG A 165 -25.13 -7.45 -5.04
C ARG A 165 -24.24 -8.64 -5.38
N ARG A 166 -23.58 -8.68 -6.53
CA ARG A 166 -22.63 -9.76 -6.89
C ARG A 166 -21.37 -9.70 -6.03
N LEU A 167 -21.02 -8.50 -5.57
CA LEU A 167 -19.86 -8.26 -4.71
C LEU A 167 -20.21 -8.30 -3.22
N SER A 168 -21.43 -8.68 -2.85
CA SER A 168 -21.80 -8.87 -1.43
C SER A 168 -20.94 -9.93 -0.74
N ILE A 169 -20.42 -10.89 -1.51
CA ILE A 169 -19.51 -11.93 -1.02
C ILE A 169 -18.13 -11.32 -0.69
N LEU A 170 -17.60 -10.46 -1.56
CA LEU A 170 -16.39 -9.68 -1.27
C LEU A 170 -16.60 -8.71 -0.10
N MET A 171 -17.77 -8.06 -0.05
CA MET A 171 -18.14 -7.14 1.04
C MET A 171 -17.98 -7.79 2.41
N TRP A 172 -18.46 -9.03 2.58
CA TRP A 172 -18.30 -9.75 3.84
C TRP A 172 -16.83 -10.08 4.15
N MET A 173 -16.04 -10.44 3.12
CA MET A 173 -14.65 -10.83 3.31
C MET A 173 -13.70 -9.66 3.52
N LEU A 174 -14.09 -8.47 3.08
CA LEU A 174 -13.33 -7.24 3.24
C LEU A 174 -13.82 -6.38 4.41
N ASP A 175 -14.86 -6.82 5.14
CA ASP A 175 -15.43 -6.06 6.26
C ASP A 175 -14.38 -5.87 7.38
N PRO A 176 -14.15 -4.64 7.86
CA PRO A 176 -13.22 -4.36 8.94
C PRO A 176 -13.70 -4.81 10.31
N ASN A 177 -15.02 -4.96 10.50
CA ASN A 177 -15.58 -5.57 11.72
C ASN A 177 -15.28 -7.07 11.79
N TRP A 178 -14.79 -7.64 10.68
CA TRP A 178 -14.14 -8.94 10.56
C TRP A 178 -12.62 -8.81 10.66
N SER A 179 -12.09 -7.88 11.46
CA SER A 179 -10.68 -7.93 11.82
C SER A 179 -10.42 -9.29 12.46
N ILE A 180 -9.58 -10.09 11.82
CA ILE A 180 -9.34 -11.49 12.20
C ILE A 180 -8.56 -11.57 13.53
N ASN A 181 -8.33 -10.41 14.19
CA ASN A 181 -7.38 -10.01 15.23
C ASN A 181 -6.29 -9.08 14.66
N ASN A 182 -5.49 -8.47 15.54
CA ASN A 182 -4.35 -7.64 15.17
C ASN A 182 -3.08 -8.46 14.83
N THR A 183 -3.12 -9.79 14.97
CA THR A 183 -1.93 -10.67 14.86
C THR A 183 -1.91 -11.52 13.59
N THR A 184 -3.05 -11.68 12.92
CA THR A 184 -3.19 -12.35 11.63
C THR A 184 -2.82 -11.32 10.55
N PRO A 185 -1.91 -11.65 9.63
CA PRO A 185 -1.61 -10.75 8.53
C PRO A 185 -2.91 -10.44 7.79
N PHE A 186 -3.16 -9.15 7.53
CA PHE A 186 -4.37 -8.73 6.83
C PHE A 186 -4.35 -9.20 5.36
N LEU A 187 -3.14 -9.30 4.80
CA LEU A 187 -2.83 -9.71 3.42
C LEU A 187 -1.58 -10.58 3.38
N LEU A 188 -1.58 -11.55 2.48
CA LEU A 188 -0.39 -12.27 2.05
C LEU A 188 0.40 -11.35 1.11
N GLN A 189 1.71 -11.29 1.31
CA GLN A 189 2.59 -10.72 0.29
C GLN A 189 2.53 -11.56 -0.98
N ASP A 190 2.88 -10.99 -2.15
CA ASP A 190 2.77 -11.70 -3.43
C ASP A 190 3.55 -13.04 -3.41
N GLU A 191 4.70 -13.07 -2.75
CA GLU A 191 5.48 -14.31 -2.58
C GLU A 191 4.76 -15.33 -1.69
N GLN A 192 4.16 -14.89 -0.58
CA GLN A 192 3.40 -15.77 0.31
C GLN A 192 2.11 -16.27 -0.36
N LEU A 193 1.46 -15.43 -1.16
CA LEU A 193 0.28 -15.82 -1.95
C LEU A 193 0.67 -16.87 -3.00
N ASN A 194 1.77 -16.64 -3.72
CA ASN A 194 2.33 -17.61 -4.65
C ASN A 194 2.68 -18.93 -3.95
N GLN A 195 3.32 -18.87 -2.79
CA GLN A 195 3.67 -20.04 -2.00
C GLN A 195 2.43 -20.84 -1.59
N VAL A 196 1.43 -20.17 -1.00
CA VAL A 196 0.19 -20.82 -0.56
C VAL A 196 -0.53 -21.47 -1.74
N VAL A 197 -0.67 -20.78 -2.86
CA VAL A 197 -1.44 -21.31 -4.00
C VAL A 197 -0.64 -22.35 -4.79
N ASN A 198 0.57 -22.00 -5.24
CA ASN A 198 1.34 -22.83 -6.16
C ASN A 198 2.14 -23.94 -5.48
N GLU A 199 2.51 -23.81 -4.21
CA GLU A 199 3.24 -24.88 -3.51
C GLU A 199 2.31 -25.69 -2.62
N ILE A 200 1.50 -25.04 -1.79
CA ILE A 200 0.67 -25.75 -0.80
C ILE A 200 -0.61 -26.30 -1.45
N LEU A 201 -1.43 -25.46 -2.08
CA LEU A 201 -2.72 -25.93 -2.62
C LEU A 201 -2.52 -26.82 -3.85
N PHE A 202 -1.60 -26.47 -4.74
CA PHE A 202 -1.31 -27.26 -5.94
C PHE A 202 -0.78 -28.66 -5.62
N SER A 203 0.13 -28.80 -4.64
CA SER A 203 0.69 -30.11 -4.27
C SER A 203 -0.34 -31.08 -3.69
N GLN A 204 -1.46 -30.57 -3.18
CA GLN A 204 -2.57 -31.36 -2.63
C GLN A 204 -3.56 -31.83 -3.70
N LEU A 205 -3.42 -31.40 -4.95
CA LEU A 205 -4.29 -31.83 -6.04
C LEU A 205 -3.93 -33.24 -6.53
N ALA A 206 -4.94 -33.97 -7.00
CA ALA A 206 -4.74 -35.26 -7.67
C ALA A 206 -3.81 -35.08 -8.89
N SER A 207 -3.02 -36.11 -9.23
CA SER A 207 -2.08 -36.05 -10.36
C SER A 207 -2.75 -35.59 -11.66
N ALA A 208 -3.90 -36.19 -11.99
CA ALA A 208 -4.67 -35.83 -13.19
C ALA A 208 -5.08 -34.35 -13.23
N GLN A 209 -5.40 -33.74 -12.08
CA GLN A 209 -5.74 -32.31 -12.01
C GLN A 209 -4.49 -31.44 -12.19
N ARG A 210 -3.35 -31.85 -11.62
CA ARG A 210 -2.07 -31.15 -11.80
C ARG A 210 -1.65 -31.15 -13.26
N ASP A 211 -1.69 -32.33 -13.89
CA ASP A 211 -1.35 -32.51 -15.30
C ASP A 211 -2.23 -31.63 -16.20
N GLN A 212 -3.54 -31.57 -15.91
CA GLN A 212 -4.48 -30.72 -16.65
C GLN A 212 -4.11 -29.22 -16.51
N ILE A 213 -3.80 -28.75 -15.30
CA ILE A 213 -3.44 -27.35 -15.05
C ILE A 213 -2.11 -27.00 -15.76
N GLU A 214 -1.14 -27.92 -15.75
CA GLU A 214 0.14 -27.73 -16.43
C GLU A 214 -0.01 -27.69 -17.95
N GLN A 215 -0.86 -28.55 -18.53
CA GLN A 215 -1.14 -28.58 -19.97
C GLN A 215 -1.75 -27.26 -20.48
N LEU A 216 -2.56 -26.58 -19.65
CA LEU A 216 -3.18 -25.31 -20.02
C LEU A 216 -2.19 -24.13 -20.08
N LYS A 217 -0.95 -24.30 -19.60
CA LYS A 217 0.11 -23.26 -19.59
C LYS A 217 -0.35 -21.91 -19.01
N LEU A 218 -1.28 -21.95 -18.06
CA LEU A 218 -1.78 -20.75 -17.39
C LEU A 218 -0.69 -20.14 -16.50
N THR A 219 -0.66 -18.81 -16.43
CA THR A 219 0.23 -18.03 -15.56
C THR A 219 -0.56 -17.03 -14.73
N GLY A 220 0.09 -16.47 -13.70
CA GLY A 220 -0.47 -15.43 -12.85
C GLY A 220 -1.83 -15.80 -12.23
N ILE A 221 -2.76 -14.84 -12.26
CA ILE A 221 -4.07 -14.95 -11.60
C ILE A 221 -4.93 -16.04 -12.23
N ALA A 222 -4.86 -16.25 -13.55
CA ALA A 222 -5.60 -17.33 -14.23
C ALA A 222 -5.19 -18.72 -13.73
N ARG A 223 -3.88 -18.93 -13.49
CA ARG A 223 -3.38 -20.17 -12.88
C ARG A 223 -3.87 -20.32 -11.44
N MET A 224 -3.76 -19.26 -10.64
CA MET A 224 -4.21 -19.28 -9.24
C MET A 224 -5.70 -19.62 -9.13
N SER A 225 -6.54 -18.96 -9.93
CA SER A 225 -7.99 -19.22 -10.04
C SER A 225 -8.28 -20.70 -10.30
N ARG A 226 -7.56 -21.31 -11.25
CA ARG A 226 -7.76 -22.73 -11.59
C ARG A 226 -7.33 -23.68 -10.46
N ILE A 227 -6.21 -23.39 -9.80
CA ILE A 227 -5.75 -24.16 -8.64
C ILE A 227 -6.75 -24.07 -7.48
N LEU A 228 -7.28 -22.87 -7.22
CA LEU A 228 -8.28 -22.65 -6.17
C LEU A 228 -9.57 -23.42 -6.44
N GLY A 229 -10.11 -23.32 -7.66
CA GLY A 229 -11.29 -24.09 -8.05
C GLY A 229 -11.10 -25.60 -7.88
N ALA A 230 -9.94 -26.12 -8.31
CA ALA A 230 -9.62 -27.54 -8.14
C ALA A 230 -9.45 -27.95 -6.67
N SER A 231 -8.80 -27.11 -5.86
CA SER A 231 -8.58 -27.36 -4.43
C SER A 231 -9.89 -27.39 -3.65
N ILE A 232 -10.81 -26.48 -3.96
CA ILE A 232 -12.15 -26.41 -3.37
C ILE A 232 -12.96 -27.65 -3.78
N ALA A 233 -12.96 -27.99 -5.07
CA ALA A 233 -13.69 -29.14 -5.61
C ALA A 233 -13.23 -30.49 -5.03
N ASN A 234 -12.01 -30.59 -4.50
CA ASN A 234 -11.49 -31.79 -3.83
C ASN A 234 -12.13 -32.04 -2.44
N THR A 235 -13.09 -31.23 -2.02
CA THR A 235 -13.78 -31.38 -0.73
C THR A 235 -15.28 -31.56 -0.91
N ASN A 236 -15.87 -32.56 -0.22
CA ASN A 236 -17.30 -32.88 -0.34
C ASN A 236 -18.24 -31.80 0.24
N ASN A 237 -17.72 -30.85 1.03
CA ASN A 237 -18.46 -29.71 1.57
C ASN A 237 -17.52 -28.52 1.79
N PRO A 238 -17.11 -27.82 0.72
CA PRO A 238 -16.03 -26.83 0.80
C PRO A 238 -16.33 -25.70 1.79
N ARG A 239 -17.59 -25.31 1.89
CA ARG A 239 -18.07 -24.30 2.86
C ARG A 239 -17.72 -24.60 4.30
N MET A 240 -17.64 -25.88 4.69
CA MET A 240 -17.34 -26.29 6.06
C MET A 240 -15.94 -26.89 6.20
N THR A 241 -15.44 -27.54 5.14
CA THR A 241 -14.23 -28.39 5.21
C THR A 241 -13.05 -27.92 4.38
N TRP A 242 -13.16 -26.80 3.66
CA TRP A 242 -12.04 -26.16 2.96
C TRP A 242 -11.54 -24.89 3.66
N PRO A 243 -10.23 -24.60 3.73
CA PRO A 243 -9.14 -25.50 3.40
C PRO A 243 -9.11 -26.69 4.38
N ASN A 244 -8.55 -27.83 3.99
CA ASN A 244 -8.49 -29.00 4.87
C ASN A 244 -7.48 -28.78 6.02
N GLN A 245 -7.47 -29.68 7.01
CA GLN A 245 -6.59 -29.54 8.18
C GLN A 245 -5.10 -29.57 7.81
N GLN A 246 -4.72 -30.40 6.83
CA GLN A 246 -3.35 -30.50 6.34
C GLN A 246 -2.90 -29.19 5.68
N THR A 247 -3.77 -28.53 4.91
CA THR A 247 -3.52 -27.20 4.37
C THR A 247 -3.23 -26.20 5.50
N LEU A 248 -4.07 -26.15 6.54
CA LEU A 248 -3.89 -25.23 7.67
C LEU A 248 -2.57 -25.49 8.40
N GLU A 249 -2.16 -26.75 8.57
CA GLU A 249 -0.88 -27.11 9.17
C GLU A 249 0.32 -26.68 8.32
N LEU A 250 0.25 -26.86 7.00
CA LEU A 250 1.31 -26.41 6.09
C LEU A 250 1.40 -24.89 6.05
N VAL A 251 0.27 -24.20 6.08
CA VAL A 251 0.19 -22.73 6.18
C VAL A 251 0.84 -22.24 7.48
N ARG A 252 0.53 -22.87 8.63
CA ARG A 252 1.19 -22.56 9.92
C ARG A 252 2.69 -22.81 9.89
N LYS A 253 3.15 -23.93 9.30
CA LYS A 253 4.58 -24.23 9.14
C LYS A 253 5.32 -23.19 8.29
N ASN A 254 4.62 -22.55 7.36
CA ASN A 254 5.14 -21.45 6.55
C ASN A 254 4.98 -20.06 7.22
N GLY A 255 4.73 -20.03 8.54
CA GLY A 255 4.75 -18.80 9.34
C GLY A 255 3.45 -18.00 9.33
N LEU A 256 2.38 -18.50 8.71
CA LEU A 256 1.07 -17.84 8.73
C LEU A 256 0.30 -18.18 10.01
N LYS A 257 0.11 -17.18 10.86
CA LYS A 257 -0.65 -17.27 12.11
C LYS A 257 -2.12 -16.96 11.82
N LEU A 258 -3.00 -17.95 12.01
CA LEU A 258 -4.46 -17.84 11.79
C LEU A 258 -5.25 -17.98 13.10
N GLU A 259 -4.62 -17.64 14.22
CA GLU A 259 -5.15 -17.91 15.56
C GLU A 259 -6.43 -17.14 15.84
N LYS A 260 -7.32 -17.74 16.65
CA LYS A 260 -8.55 -17.07 17.09
C LYS A 260 -8.21 -15.90 18.02
N PRO A 261 -8.81 -14.70 17.83
CA PRO A 261 -8.65 -13.60 18.78
C PRO A 261 -9.05 -14.02 20.20
N SER A 262 -8.51 -13.31 21.19
CA SER A 262 -8.93 -13.48 22.59
C SER A 262 -10.42 -13.17 22.75
N GLU A 263 -11.04 -13.67 23.83
CA GLU A 263 -12.46 -13.42 24.08
C GLU A 263 -12.80 -11.93 24.20
N GLU A 264 -11.86 -11.11 24.67
CA GLU A 264 -11.99 -9.66 24.82
C GLU A 264 -12.07 -8.93 23.47
N GLU A 265 -11.36 -9.43 22.45
CA GLU A 265 -11.32 -8.85 21.10
C GLU A 265 -12.37 -9.45 20.15
N SER A 266 -13.03 -10.53 20.57
CA SER A 266 -13.97 -11.28 19.75
C SER A 266 -15.37 -10.64 19.71
N SER A 267 -15.93 -10.48 18.51
CA SER A 267 -17.33 -10.08 18.33
C SER A 267 -18.28 -11.20 18.79
N ARG A 268 -19.54 -10.84 19.07
CA ARG A 268 -20.57 -11.81 19.53
C ARG A 268 -20.69 -13.03 18.61
N PHE A 269 -20.46 -12.86 17.32
CA PHE A 269 -20.53 -13.93 16.32
C PHE A 269 -19.29 -14.84 16.36
N THR A 270 -18.09 -14.26 16.48
CA THR A 270 -16.84 -15.02 16.43
C THR A 270 -16.56 -15.80 17.71
N ARG A 271 -17.15 -15.40 18.83
CA ARG A 271 -17.15 -16.16 20.09
C ARG A 271 -17.68 -17.59 19.91
N ILE A 272 -18.76 -17.74 19.15
CA ILE A 272 -19.52 -19.00 19.06
C ILE A 272 -18.84 -20.00 18.10
N LEU A 273 -17.93 -19.55 17.24
CA LEU A 273 -17.26 -20.41 16.27
C LEU A 273 -16.18 -21.29 16.93
N PRO A 274 -16.15 -22.61 16.67
CA PRO A 274 -15.02 -23.46 17.03
C PRO A 274 -13.72 -22.94 16.40
N ALA A 275 -12.57 -23.13 17.09
CA ALA A 275 -11.27 -22.64 16.63
C ALA A 275 -10.93 -23.07 15.19
N VAL A 276 -11.21 -24.33 14.84
CA VAL A 276 -10.98 -24.85 13.48
C VAL A 276 -11.87 -24.20 12.43
N ALA A 277 -13.13 -23.88 12.75
CA ALA A 277 -14.03 -23.16 11.85
C ALA A 277 -13.55 -21.71 11.66
N TRP A 278 -13.05 -21.09 12.73
CA TRP A 278 -12.44 -19.77 12.68
C TRP A 278 -11.21 -19.73 11.76
N GLU A 279 -10.25 -20.64 11.95
CA GLU A 279 -9.02 -20.69 11.12
C GLU A 279 -9.34 -20.82 9.63
N ARG A 280 -10.36 -21.60 9.28
CA ARG A 280 -10.81 -21.76 7.88
C ARG A 280 -11.35 -20.46 7.33
N ILE A 281 -12.19 -19.78 8.09
CA ILE A 281 -12.75 -18.50 7.67
C ILE A 281 -11.65 -17.45 7.56
N ALA A 282 -10.75 -17.38 8.55
CA ALA A 282 -9.57 -16.51 8.54
C ALA A 282 -8.73 -16.71 7.28
N PHE A 283 -8.42 -17.98 6.95
CA PHE A 283 -7.67 -18.32 5.74
C PHE A 283 -8.39 -17.87 4.46
N ARG A 284 -9.68 -18.14 4.34
CA ARG A 284 -10.47 -17.76 3.15
C ARG A 284 -10.48 -16.26 2.93
N SER A 285 -10.75 -15.50 3.99
CA SER A 285 -10.78 -14.03 3.94
C SER A 285 -9.40 -13.47 3.60
N LEU A 286 -8.34 -13.98 4.23
CA LEU A 286 -6.96 -13.60 3.94
C LEU A 286 -6.60 -13.85 2.47
N LEU A 287 -6.92 -15.03 1.95
CA LEU A 287 -6.62 -15.40 0.58
C LEU A 287 -7.34 -14.51 -0.44
N LEU A 288 -8.62 -14.24 -0.23
CA LEU A 288 -9.41 -13.43 -1.17
C LEU A 288 -9.06 -11.94 -1.12
N ARG A 289 -8.77 -11.40 0.07
CA ARG A 289 -8.15 -10.07 0.22
C ARG A 289 -6.87 -9.99 -0.60
N SER A 290 -6.01 -11.00 -0.48
CA SER A 290 -4.69 -11.03 -1.13
C SER A 290 -4.81 -11.10 -2.65
N LEU A 291 -5.74 -11.91 -3.15
CA LEU A 291 -6.05 -11.97 -4.58
C LEU A 291 -6.57 -10.64 -5.12
N MET A 292 -7.46 -9.97 -4.38
CA MET A 292 -7.98 -8.67 -4.79
C MET A 292 -6.87 -7.63 -4.88
N VAL A 293 -6.02 -7.52 -3.85
CA VAL A 293 -4.89 -6.59 -3.87
C VAL A 293 -3.91 -6.90 -4.98
N SER A 294 -3.58 -8.19 -5.19
CA SER A 294 -2.67 -8.61 -6.25
C SER A 294 -3.23 -8.27 -7.64
N GLU A 295 -4.54 -8.40 -7.83
CA GLU A 295 -5.23 -8.01 -9.07
C GLU A 295 -5.22 -6.48 -9.27
N MET A 296 -5.56 -5.69 -8.24
CA MET A 296 -5.55 -4.23 -8.32
C MET A 296 -4.17 -3.68 -8.69
N ARG A 297 -3.11 -4.22 -8.06
CA ARG A 297 -1.72 -3.92 -8.44
C ARG A 297 -1.35 -4.40 -9.84
N GLY A 298 -2.06 -5.41 -10.36
CA GLY A 298 -1.96 -5.83 -11.75
C GLY A 298 -2.46 -4.72 -12.67
N PHE A 299 -3.64 -4.16 -12.37
CA PHE A 299 -4.23 -3.06 -13.15
C PHE A 299 -3.38 -1.79 -13.07
N GLU A 300 -2.91 -1.40 -11.88
CA GLU A 300 -2.00 -0.23 -11.71
C GLU A 300 -0.72 -0.32 -12.56
N ARG A 301 -0.19 -1.53 -12.77
CA ARG A 301 1.02 -1.73 -13.58
C ARG A 301 0.78 -1.58 -15.07
N VAL A 302 -0.45 -1.83 -15.52
CA VAL A 302 -0.83 -1.79 -16.93
C VAL A 302 -1.37 -0.42 -17.30
N ASP A 303 -2.10 0.23 -16.39
CA ASP A 303 -2.78 1.50 -16.65
C ASP A 303 -2.23 2.64 -15.77
N GLN A 304 -1.66 3.65 -16.42
CA GLN A 304 -1.20 4.86 -15.75
C GLN A 304 -2.31 5.90 -15.75
N VAL A 305 -2.99 6.03 -14.61
CA VAL A 305 -4.14 6.92 -14.48
C VAL A 305 -3.70 8.37 -14.24
N SER A 306 -4.22 9.30 -15.02
CA SER A 306 -3.95 10.73 -14.84
C SER A 306 -4.88 11.38 -13.81
N ASN A 307 -4.42 12.45 -13.17
CA ASN A 307 -5.25 13.21 -12.22
C ASN A 307 -6.55 13.77 -12.85
N ASN A 308 -6.54 14.09 -14.15
CA ASN A 308 -7.73 14.58 -14.84
C ASN A 308 -8.79 13.50 -15.00
N GLU A 309 -8.37 12.25 -15.25
CA GLU A 309 -9.28 11.10 -15.30
C GLU A 309 -9.87 10.82 -13.93
N LEU A 310 -9.05 10.84 -12.87
CA LEU A 310 -9.54 10.65 -11.50
C LEU A 310 -10.55 11.73 -11.08
N GLN A 311 -10.30 13.00 -11.42
CA GLN A 311 -11.26 14.08 -11.13
C GLN A 311 -12.57 13.91 -11.89
N SER A 312 -12.49 13.53 -13.17
CA SER A 312 -13.67 13.28 -14.00
C SER A 312 -14.47 12.09 -13.48
N PHE A 313 -13.78 11.02 -13.08
CA PHE A 313 -14.40 9.83 -12.49
C PHE A 313 -15.03 10.11 -11.13
N PHE A 314 -14.35 10.86 -10.26
CA PHE A 314 -14.92 11.27 -8.96
C PHE A 314 -16.26 12.01 -9.14
N ALA A 315 -16.36 12.89 -10.13
CA ALA A 315 -17.60 13.59 -10.44
C ALA A 315 -18.73 12.66 -10.93
N GLN A 316 -18.40 11.49 -11.47
CA GLN A 316 -19.36 10.48 -11.95
C GLN A 316 -19.80 9.50 -10.85
N LEU A 317 -19.05 9.40 -9.75
CA LEU A 317 -19.42 8.55 -8.62
C LEU A 317 -20.75 8.98 -7.99
N GLU A 318 -21.48 8.00 -7.44
CA GLU A 318 -22.70 8.29 -6.69
C GLU A 318 -22.40 9.16 -5.44
N THR A 319 -23.37 9.99 -5.01
CA THR A 319 -23.19 10.91 -3.86
C THR A 319 -22.76 10.19 -2.58
N ASN A 320 -23.25 8.97 -2.38
CA ASN A 320 -22.91 8.11 -1.24
C ASN A 320 -21.46 7.57 -1.30
N GLN A 321 -20.90 7.40 -2.51
CA GLN A 321 -19.53 6.95 -2.78
C GLN A 321 -18.56 8.13 -2.66
N GLN A 322 -18.92 9.27 -3.23
CA GLN A 322 -18.19 10.53 -3.05
C GLN A 322 -18.08 10.87 -1.56
N ALA A 323 -19.19 10.82 -0.82
CA ALA A 323 -19.18 11.08 0.62
C ALA A 323 -18.35 10.04 1.40
N ALA A 324 -18.39 8.75 1.01
CA ALA A 324 -17.58 7.73 1.67
C ALA A 324 -16.07 7.96 1.43
N LEU A 325 -15.68 8.39 0.22
CA LEU A 325 -14.30 8.76 -0.10
C LEU A 325 -13.86 10.02 0.65
N LEU A 326 -14.65 11.09 0.64
CA LEU A 326 -14.31 12.35 1.31
C LEU A 326 -14.23 12.23 2.83
N ASN A 327 -14.97 11.28 3.43
CA ASN A 327 -14.90 10.98 4.86
C ASN A 327 -13.79 9.99 5.23
N SER A 328 -13.01 9.50 4.26
CA SER A 328 -11.85 8.66 4.52
C SER A 328 -10.61 9.50 4.84
N PRO A 329 -9.56 8.94 5.49
CA PRO A 329 -8.38 9.71 5.83
C PRO A 329 -7.70 10.26 4.58
N ALA A 330 -7.26 11.52 4.64
CA ALA A 330 -6.82 12.29 3.48
C ALA A 330 -5.72 11.61 2.66
N ASP A 331 -4.78 10.95 3.34
CA ASP A 331 -3.62 10.29 2.74
C ASP A 331 -4.02 9.17 1.75
N TYR A 332 -5.22 8.60 1.90
CA TYR A 332 -5.69 7.47 1.10
C TYR A 332 -6.74 7.84 0.06
N GLN A 333 -7.26 9.07 0.09
CA GLN A 333 -8.37 9.46 -0.78
C GLN A 333 -8.00 9.33 -2.27
N ALA A 334 -6.78 9.73 -2.63
CA ALA A 334 -6.30 9.66 -4.01
C ALA A 334 -6.09 8.21 -4.47
N GLU A 335 -5.45 7.39 -3.64
CA GLU A 335 -5.19 5.98 -3.95
C GLU A 335 -6.51 5.18 -4.02
N ALA A 336 -7.43 5.44 -3.10
CA ALA A 336 -8.76 4.86 -3.11
C ALA A 336 -9.56 5.22 -4.35
N LEU A 337 -9.52 6.48 -4.76
CA LEU A 337 -10.16 6.93 -6.00
C LEU A 337 -9.56 6.23 -7.22
N MET A 338 -8.23 6.08 -7.24
CA MET A 338 -7.53 5.35 -8.30
C MET A 338 -7.94 3.88 -8.33
N TRP A 339 -8.04 3.21 -7.18
CA TRP A 339 -8.48 1.82 -7.13
C TRP A 339 -9.94 1.65 -7.55
N LEU A 340 -10.82 2.58 -7.19
CA LEU A 340 -12.20 2.58 -7.68
C LEU A 340 -12.26 2.75 -9.19
N TYR A 341 -11.46 3.67 -9.73
CA TYR A 341 -11.36 3.89 -11.16
C TYR A 341 -10.88 2.61 -11.87
N LEU A 342 -9.75 2.06 -11.44
CA LEU A 342 -9.18 0.84 -12.03
C LEU A 342 -10.15 -0.33 -11.91
N TRP A 343 -10.85 -0.45 -10.78
CA TRP A 343 -11.88 -1.46 -10.60
C TRP A 343 -13.05 -1.29 -11.57
N ASP A 344 -13.53 -0.07 -11.80
CA ASP A 344 -14.64 0.18 -12.72
C ASP A 344 -14.22 -0.04 -14.18
N THR A 345 -13.04 0.46 -14.56
CA THR A 345 -12.45 0.31 -15.90
C THR A 345 -12.17 -1.16 -16.25
N HIS A 346 -11.54 -1.90 -15.35
CA HIS A 346 -11.15 -3.30 -15.56
C HIS A 346 -12.16 -4.30 -14.99
N ARG A 347 -13.35 -3.84 -14.60
CA ARG A 347 -14.35 -4.68 -13.93
C ARG A 347 -14.63 -5.97 -14.68
N ASN A 348 -14.77 -5.90 -15.99
CA ASN A 348 -15.10 -7.05 -16.83
C ASN A 348 -13.91 -8.00 -17.06
N GLU A 349 -12.69 -7.53 -16.82
CA GLU A 349 -11.45 -8.31 -16.91
C GLU A 349 -11.11 -8.97 -15.56
N SER A 350 -11.69 -8.47 -14.47
CA SER A 350 -11.45 -8.99 -13.12
C SER A 350 -11.87 -10.45 -12.98
N ILE A 351 -11.02 -11.24 -12.33
CA ILE A 351 -11.32 -12.62 -11.95
C ILE A 351 -12.56 -12.73 -11.08
N PHE A 352 -12.87 -11.70 -10.28
CA PHE A 352 -14.03 -11.72 -9.41
C PHE A 352 -15.35 -11.58 -10.19
N MET A 353 -15.28 -11.07 -11.42
CA MET A 353 -16.41 -11.02 -12.35
C MET A 353 -16.45 -12.21 -13.31
N ASN A 354 -15.38 -13.00 -13.38
CA ASN A 354 -15.36 -14.23 -14.15
C ASN A 354 -16.40 -15.22 -13.60
N HIS A 355 -17.29 -15.71 -14.47
CA HIS A 355 -18.38 -16.59 -14.10
C HIS A 355 -17.89 -17.89 -13.45
N ASP A 356 -16.86 -18.51 -14.00
CA ASP A 356 -16.32 -19.77 -13.50
C ASP A 356 -15.66 -19.59 -12.15
N PHE A 357 -14.89 -18.52 -11.96
CA PHE A 357 -14.29 -18.21 -10.66
C PHE A 357 -15.37 -17.93 -9.61
N HIS A 358 -16.40 -17.16 -9.97
CA HIS A 358 -17.49 -16.89 -9.04
C HIS A 358 -18.22 -18.19 -8.65
N ALA A 359 -18.50 -19.08 -9.59
CA ALA A 359 -19.24 -20.31 -9.36
C ALA A 359 -18.41 -21.41 -8.67
N GLN A 360 -17.11 -21.49 -8.94
CA GLN A 360 -16.23 -22.55 -8.41
C GLN A 360 -15.52 -22.13 -7.12
N VAL A 361 -15.32 -20.83 -6.91
CA VAL A 361 -14.55 -20.28 -5.79
C VAL A 361 -15.45 -19.43 -4.90
N LEU A 362 -15.93 -18.28 -5.37
CA LEU A 362 -16.59 -17.31 -4.48
C LEU A 362 -17.86 -17.85 -3.81
N SER A 363 -18.70 -18.60 -4.53
CA SER A 363 -19.93 -19.18 -3.95
C SER A 363 -19.66 -20.30 -2.94
N GLU A 364 -18.50 -20.95 -3.01
CA GLU A 364 -18.10 -22.01 -2.09
C GLU A 364 -17.37 -21.49 -0.86
N LEU A 365 -16.74 -20.32 -0.96
CA LEU A 365 -16.04 -19.70 0.16
C LEU A 365 -16.94 -18.90 1.10
N HIS A 366 -18.15 -18.54 0.64
CA HIS A 366 -19.13 -17.81 1.45
C HIS A 366 -19.72 -18.69 2.58
N PRO A 367 -19.55 -18.32 3.86
CA PRO A 367 -19.98 -19.15 4.98
C PRO A 367 -21.48 -19.05 5.29
N PHE A 368 -22.19 -18.04 4.77
CA PHE A 368 -23.62 -17.92 5.05
C PHE A 368 -24.43 -18.65 4.00
N ASP A 369 -25.28 -19.55 4.47
CA ASP A 369 -26.34 -20.13 3.67
C ASP A 369 -27.26 -19.02 3.16
N ARG A 370 -27.24 -18.79 1.84
CA ARG A 370 -28.37 -18.13 1.15
C ARG A 370 -29.69 -18.89 1.34
N ARG A 371 -29.66 -20.12 1.88
CA ARG A 371 -30.82 -21.00 2.01
C ARG A 371 -31.79 -20.68 3.14
N ASN A 372 -31.46 -19.81 4.11
CA ASN A 372 -32.37 -19.53 5.24
C ASN A 372 -33.04 -18.15 5.28
N ASN A 373 -32.84 -17.28 4.28
CA ASN A 373 -33.74 -16.13 4.09
C ASN A 373 -34.94 -16.53 3.21
N GLY A 374 -35.84 -17.35 3.76
CA GLY A 374 -37.29 -17.31 3.48
C GLY A 374 -37.81 -17.50 2.05
N GLY A 375 -37.01 -17.94 1.08
CA GLY A 375 -37.45 -18.22 -0.28
C GLY A 375 -37.53 -19.72 -0.52
N GLY A 376 -38.67 -20.34 -0.20
CA GLY A 376 -38.99 -21.68 -0.71
C GLY A 376 -38.92 -21.72 -2.24
N PRO A 377 -38.95 -22.92 -2.86
CA PRO A 377 -39.03 -23.04 -4.32
C PRO A 377 -40.15 -22.14 -4.86
N PRO A 378 -39.98 -21.50 -6.03
CA PRO A 378 -40.96 -20.56 -6.56
C PRO A 378 -42.32 -21.26 -6.54
N GLY A 379 -43.21 -20.73 -5.70
CA GLY A 379 -44.48 -21.37 -5.42
C GLY A 379 -45.21 -21.66 -6.72
N GLY A 380 -45.37 -22.95 -7.03
CA GLY A 380 -46.59 -23.38 -7.69
C GLY A 380 -47.71 -22.81 -6.83
N ARG A 381 -48.49 -21.88 -7.40
CA ARG A 381 -49.73 -21.41 -6.78
C ARG A 381 -50.57 -22.67 -6.58
N ARG A 382 -50.62 -23.16 -5.34
CA ARG A 382 -51.65 -24.10 -4.94
C ARG A 382 -52.98 -23.36 -5.14
N PRO A 383 -53.94 -23.92 -5.90
CA PRO A 383 -55.26 -23.33 -6.08
C PRO A 383 -55.85 -22.92 -4.72
N GLU A 384 -56.57 -21.81 -4.67
CA GLU A 384 -57.15 -21.27 -3.42
C GLU A 384 -58.03 -22.30 -2.69
N ASP A 385 -58.53 -23.27 -3.43
CA ASP A 385 -59.42 -24.35 -3.05
C ASP A 385 -58.74 -25.42 -2.16
N GLU A 386 -57.41 -25.47 -2.10
CA GLU A 386 -56.64 -26.42 -1.27
C GLU A 386 -56.08 -25.82 0.03
N ARG A 387 -56.38 -24.57 0.36
CA ARG A 387 -56.02 -24.01 1.68
C ARG A 387 -56.99 -24.52 2.74
N GLY A 388 -56.59 -25.60 3.40
CA GLY A 388 -57.27 -26.13 4.59
C GLY A 388 -57.45 -25.04 5.65
N ARG A 389 -58.60 -25.08 6.33
CA ARG A 389 -59.08 -24.06 7.27
C ARG A 389 -58.23 -23.84 8.53
N ASP A 390 -57.22 -24.70 8.76
CA ASP A 390 -56.52 -24.84 10.04
C ASP A 390 -54.98 -24.78 9.92
N ASP A 391 -54.44 -24.05 8.93
CA ASP A 391 -52.98 -23.88 8.79
C ASP A 391 -52.49 -22.63 9.56
N ASP A 392 -52.51 -22.71 10.89
CA ASP A 392 -52.07 -21.65 11.84
C ASP A 392 -50.54 -21.42 11.89
N ARG A 393 -49.78 -21.91 10.90
CA ARG A 393 -48.31 -21.76 10.85
C ARG A 393 -47.82 -20.41 10.35
N PHE A 394 -48.71 -19.61 9.78
CA PHE A 394 -48.43 -18.23 9.43
C PHE A 394 -49.19 -17.33 10.39
N GLY A 395 -48.49 -16.80 11.39
CA GLY A 395 -49.02 -15.77 12.26
C GLY A 395 -49.62 -14.62 11.44
N PRO A 396 -50.54 -13.84 12.03
CA PRO A 396 -51.36 -12.90 11.28
C PRO A 396 -50.49 -11.88 10.52
N PRO A 397 -50.94 -11.43 9.34
CA PRO A 397 -50.20 -10.46 8.53
C PRO A 397 -49.90 -9.22 9.37
N LYS A 398 -48.61 -8.88 9.51
CA LYS A 398 -48.17 -7.57 10.02
C LYS A 398 -48.38 -6.53 8.93
N ASP A 399 -49.63 -6.19 8.65
CA ASP A 399 -50.02 -4.96 7.97
C ASP A 399 -51.36 -4.51 8.55
N GLY A 400 -51.27 -3.81 9.68
CA GLY A 400 -52.40 -3.23 10.38
C GLY A 400 -52.20 -1.72 10.55
N ARG A 401 -52.40 -0.95 9.47
CA ARG A 401 -52.92 0.41 9.63
C ARG A 401 -54.36 0.29 10.13
N GLU A 402 -54.55 0.73 11.37
CA GLU A 402 -55.78 1.22 12.01
C GLU A 402 -57.12 0.52 11.74
N ARG A 403 -57.66 -0.11 12.80
CA ARG A 403 -59.02 0.19 13.26
C ARG A 403 -58.99 0.43 14.76
N ARG A 404 -59.13 1.70 15.17
CA ARG A 404 -59.48 2.05 16.55
C ARG A 404 -60.94 1.61 16.79
N PRO A 405 -61.26 1.03 17.96
CA PRO A 405 -62.64 0.79 18.35
C PRO A 405 -63.31 2.11 18.77
N ASP A 406 -64.60 2.21 18.47
CA ASP A 406 -65.48 3.35 18.74
C ASP A 406 -65.38 3.86 20.19
N GLY A 407 -64.89 5.09 20.34
CA GLY A 407 -64.92 5.85 21.57
C GLY A 407 -65.36 7.29 21.30
N PRO A 408 -66.06 7.94 22.24
CA PRO A 408 -66.63 9.27 22.03
C PRO A 408 -65.53 10.32 21.81
N PRO A 409 -65.79 11.38 21.03
CA PRO A 409 -64.78 12.35 20.66
C PRO A 409 -64.29 13.13 21.90
N PRO A 410 -62.97 13.35 22.04
CA PRO A 410 -62.44 14.15 23.14
C PRO A 410 -62.86 15.62 22.98
N GLY A 411 -63.32 16.19 24.08
CA GLY A 411 -63.75 17.59 24.19
C GLY A 411 -62.63 18.59 23.85
N ARG A 412 -63.07 19.75 23.35
CA ARG A 412 -62.22 20.88 22.97
C ARG A 412 -61.44 21.42 24.19
N PRO A 413 -60.13 21.65 24.11
CA PRO A 413 -59.41 22.33 25.19
C PRO A 413 -59.88 23.79 25.33
N PRO A 414 -59.94 24.34 26.55
CA PRO A 414 -60.41 25.70 26.79
C PRO A 414 -59.43 26.72 26.16
N GLY A 415 -59.95 27.63 25.33
CA GLY A 415 -59.18 28.76 24.77
C GLY A 415 -59.07 28.85 23.25
N ALA A 416 -59.64 27.92 22.48
CA ALA A 416 -59.59 28.01 21.01
C ALA A 416 -60.59 29.04 20.44
N PRO A 417 -60.16 30.02 19.62
CA PRO A 417 -61.06 30.98 18.99
C PRO A 417 -62.06 30.32 18.02
N PRO A 418 -63.22 30.94 17.76
CA PRO A 418 -64.21 30.43 16.81
C PRO A 418 -63.66 30.52 15.37
N ARG A 419 -63.93 29.50 14.55
CA ARG A 419 -63.63 29.53 13.11
C ARG A 419 -64.62 30.46 12.39
N PRO A 420 -64.20 31.18 11.34
CA PRO A 420 -65.10 31.95 10.50
C PRO A 420 -66.06 31.01 9.76
N VAL A 421 -67.32 31.45 9.65
CA VAL A 421 -68.35 30.80 8.84
C VAL A 421 -68.16 31.28 7.41
N GLU A 422 -67.74 30.39 6.51
CA GLU A 422 -67.85 30.64 5.08
C GLU A 422 -69.26 30.21 4.63
N SER A 423 -69.90 31.16 3.95
CA SER A 423 -71.25 31.16 3.37
C SER A 423 -71.41 30.27 2.14
#